data_AF-A0A947JKQ3-F1
#
_entry.id   AF-A0A947JKQ3-F1
#
_cell.length_a   1.000
_cell.length_b   1.000
_cell.length_c   1.000
_cell.angle_alpha   90.00
_cell.angle_beta   90.00
_cell.angle_gamma   90.00
#
_symmetry.space_group_name_H-M   'P 1'
#
loop_
_entity.id
_entity.type
_entity.pdbx_description
1 polymer ?
#
loop_
_entity_poly.entity_id
_entity_poly.type
_entity_poly.pdbx_seq_one_letter_code
_entity_poly.pdbx_strand_id
1 'polypeptide(L)'
;MKKTVAIIGASQDRSKYGNKAVRAYISQGWEVFPVNPNEKEIEGLKVVSSILDIRRNIDRVSLYVPSSVGINLIEDIAKKIPKEVFLNPGTESEKLIIKAKKLGISPILACSIVDINEHPELL
;
A
#
# COMPACT_ATOMS: atom_id res chain seq x y z
N MET A 1 -5.32 -14.53 -13.84
CA MET A 1 -5.33 -13.05 -13.68
C MET A 1 -4.18 -12.66 -12.76
N LYS A 2 -3.51 -11.53 -13.02
CA LYS A 2 -2.46 -11.01 -12.11
C LYS A 2 -3.11 -10.55 -10.79
N LYS A 3 -2.43 -10.79 -9.65
CA LYS A 3 -2.81 -10.20 -8.36
C LYS A 3 -2.58 -8.69 -8.42
N THR A 4 -3.47 -7.90 -7.80
CA THR A 4 -3.38 -6.44 -7.78
C THR A 4 -2.95 -5.92 -6.42
N VAL A 5 -2.11 -4.87 -6.40
CA VAL A 5 -1.69 -4.22 -5.15
C VAL A 5 -1.70 -2.71 -5.28
N ALA A 6 -2.28 -2.03 -4.30
CA ALA A 6 -2.14 -0.58 -4.14
C ALA A 6 -1.05 -0.27 -3.11
N ILE A 7 -0.03 0.49 -3.52
CA ILE A 7 1.07 0.93 -2.66
C ILE A 7 0.81 2.38 -2.24
N ILE A 8 0.26 2.57 -1.04
CA ILE A 8 -0.05 3.88 -0.48
C ILE A 8 1.19 4.46 0.19
N GLY A 9 1.56 5.69 -0.17
CA GLY A 9 2.84 6.29 0.23
C GLY A 9 3.99 5.87 -0.68
N ALA A 10 3.69 5.46 -1.92
CA ALA A 10 4.71 5.27 -2.95
C ALA A 10 5.49 6.58 -3.19
N SER A 11 6.77 6.51 -3.55
CA SER A 11 7.60 7.69 -3.80
C SER A 11 8.56 7.46 -4.98
N GLN A 12 9.01 8.54 -5.63
CA GLN A 12 10.14 8.46 -6.57
C GLN A 12 11.48 8.23 -5.87
N ASP A 13 11.58 8.59 -4.59
CA ASP A 13 12.77 8.34 -3.79
C ASP A 13 12.95 6.84 -3.53
N ARG A 14 13.93 6.25 -4.23
CA ARG A 14 14.22 4.81 -4.18
C ARG A 14 14.69 4.31 -2.82
N SER A 15 15.15 5.19 -1.93
CA SER A 15 15.52 4.82 -0.56
C SER A 15 14.30 4.53 0.32
N LYS A 16 13.13 5.08 0.00
CA LYS A 16 11.91 4.93 0.80
C LYS A 16 11.25 3.57 0.58
N TYR A 17 10.72 3.00 1.66
CA TYR A 17 10.01 1.72 1.62
C TYR A 17 8.83 1.69 0.65
N GLY A 18 8.13 2.81 0.47
CA GLY A 18 7.06 2.91 -0.53
C GLY A 18 7.55 2.67 -1.97
N ASN A 19 8.75 3.14 -2.33
CA ASN A 19 9.35 2.83 -3.63
C ASN A 19 9.86 1.38 -3.69
N LYS A 20 10.57 0.93 -2.64
CA LYS A 20 11.06 -0.46 -2.54
C LYS A 20 9.92 -1.46 -2.75
N ALA A 21 8.76 -1.21 -2.14
CA ALA A 21 7.57 -2.02 -2.33
C ALA A 21 7.08 -2.01 -3.78
N VAL A 22 7.01 -0.86 -4.44
CA VAL A 22 6.64 -0.80 -5.87
C VAL A 22 7.55 -1.73 -6.70
N ARG A 23 8.87 -1.64 -6.51
CA ARG A 23 9.83 -2.49 -7.23
C ARG A 23 9.68 -3.98 -6.89
N ALA A 24 9.51 -4.32 -5.62
CA ALA A 24 9.30 -5.69 -5.15
C ALA A 24 8.05 -6.34 -5.75
N TYR A 25 6.93 -5.61 -5.79
CA TYR A 25 5.70 -6.16 -6.35
C TYR A 25 5.74 -6.23 -7.88
N ILE A 26 6.46 -5.32 -8.55
CA ILE A 26 6.74 -5.42 -9.99
C ILE A 26 7.58 -6.66 -10.31
N SER A 27 8.68 -6.92 -9.57
CA SER A 27 9.54 -8.10 -9.80
C SER A 27 8.77 -9.42 -9.60
N GLN A 28 7.85 -9.44 -8.64
CA GLN A 28 6.95 -10.58 -8.39
C GLN A 28 5.79 -10.69 -9.40
N GLY A 29 5.71 -9.81 -10.41
CA GLY A 29 4.75 -9.89 -11.51
C GLY A 29 3.32 -9.42 -11.18
N TRP A 30 3.14 -8.66 -10.09
CA TRP A 30 1.84 -8.11 -9.71
C TRP A 30 1.44 -6.92 -10.60
N GLU A 31 0.15 -6.62 -10.66
CA GLU A 31 -0.36 -5.35 -11.20
C GLU A 31 -0.31 -4.31 -10.07
N VAL A 32 0.63 -3.36 -10.19
CA VAL A 32 0.95 -2.40 -9.12
C VAL A 32 0.32 -1.05 -9.40
N PHE A 33 -0.36 -0.50 -8.39
CA PHE A 33 -0.93 0.85 -8.40
C PHE A 33 -0.24 1.73 -7.35
N PRO A 34 0.73 2.56 -7.74
CA PRO A 34 1.32 3.53 -6.83
C PRO A 34 0.30 4.63 -6.49
N VAL A 35 0.17 4.94 -5.19
CA VAL A 35 -0.74 6.00 -4.70
C VAL A 35 0.05 7.06 -3.95
N ASN A 36 0.12 8.26 -4.51
CA ASN A 36 0.72 9.45 -3.91
C ASN A 36 0.15 10.72 -4.58
N PRO A 37 -0.40 11.70 -3.83
CA PRO A 37 -0.98 12.91 -4.41
C PRO A 37 0.02 13.88 -5.06
N ASN A 38 1.32 13.74 -4.77
CA ASN A 38 2.36 14.68 -5.20
C ASN A 38 3.22 14.15 -6.35
N GLU A 39 3.14 12.85 -6.65
CA GLU A 39 3.96 12.19 -7.66
C GLU A 39 3.11 11.88 -8.90
N LYS A 40 3.71 11.93 -10.09
CA LYS A 40 3.00 11.64 -11.36
C LYS A 40 3.34 10.27 -11.93
N GLU A 41 4.57 9.83 -11.75
CA GLU A 41 5.11 8.58 -12.26
C GLU A 41 6.14 8.00 -11.28
N ILE A 42 6.12 6.70 -11.03
CA ILE A 42 7.09 5.98 -10.18
C ILE A 42 7.44 4.66 -10.87
N GLU A 43 8.74 4.40 -11.10
CA GLU A 43 9.23 3.18 -11.78
C GLU A 43 8.51 2.91 -13.13
N GLY A 44 8.21 3.97 -13.88
CA GLY A 44 7.49 3.89 -15.17
C GLY A 44 5.97 3.66 -15.04
N LEU A 45 5.43 3.58 -13.83
CA LEU A 45 4.01 3.41 -13.58
C LEU A 45 3.34 4.76 -13.29
N LYS A 46 2.17 4.97 -13.90
CA LYS A 46 1.31 6.12 -13.59
C LYS A 46 0.86 6.07 -12.13
N VAL A 47 1.02 7.20 -11.44
CA VAL A 47 0.59 7.36 -10.05
C VAL A 47 -0.82 7.94 -10.02
N VAL A 48 -1.64 7.49 -9.06
CA VAL A 48 -2.92 8.11 -8.72
C VAL A 48 -2.82 8.85 -7.38
N SER A 49 -3.60 9.90 -7.20
CA SER A 49 -3.61 10.68 -5.95
C SER A 49 -4.42 10.01 -4.85
N SER A 50 -5.47 9.25 -5.22
CA SER A 50 -6.30 8.48 -4.28
C SER A 50 -6.46 7.03 -4.72
N ILE A 51 -6.61 6.13 -3.73
CA ILE A 51 -6.98 4.73 -3.99
C ILE A 51 -8.37 4.61 -4.67
N LEU A 52 -9.23 5.61 -4.49
CA LEU A 52 -10.55 5.66 -5.11
C LEU A 52 -10.48 5.86 -6.63
N ASP A 53 -9.39 6.44 -7.15
CA ASP A 53 -9.21 6.66 -8.59
C ASP A 53 -8.86 5.35 -9.34
N ILE A 54 -8.51 4.29 -8.59
CA ILE A 54 -8.21 3.00 -9.18
C ILE A 54 -9.52 2.32 -9.58
N ARG A 55 -9.76 2.14 -10.88
CA ARG A 55 -10.98 1.49 -11.40
C ARG A 55 -10.94 -0.05 -11.36
N ARG A 56 -9.86 -0.63 -10.83
CA ARG A 56 -9.66 -2.07 -10.71
C ARG A 56 -9.98 -2.54 -9.28
N ASN A 57 -10.32 -3.82 -9.15
CA ASN A 57 -10.41 -4.47 -7.85
C ASN A 57 -9.00 -4.63 -7.28
N ILE A 58 -8.86 -4.37 -5.98
CA ILE A 58 -7.57 -4.42 -5.29
C ILE A 58 -7.54 -5.66 -4.41
N ASP A 59 -6.62 -6.59 -4.66
CA ASP A 59 -6.43 -7.74 -3.78
C ASP A 59 -5.75 -7.30 -2.48
N ARG A 60 -4.68 -6.50 -2.59
CA ARG A 60 -3.87 -6.06 -1.44
C ARG A 60 -3.68 -4.55 -1.40
N VAL A 61 -3.79 -3.96 -0.22
CA VAL A 61 -3.36 -2.58 0.06
C VAL A 61 -2.17 -2.64 1.01
N SER A 62 -1.09 -1.94 0.68
CA SER A 62 0.09 -1.84 1.53
C SER A 62 0.41 -0.39 1.83
N LEU A 63 0.38 -0.01 3.11
CA LEU A 63 0.56 1.36 3.55
C LEU A 63 2.00 1.61 4.02
N TYR A 64 2.59 2.70 3.52
CA TYR A 64 3.91 3.23 3.88
C TYR A 64 3.82 4.73 4.21
N VAL A 65 2.90 5.08 5.10
CA VAL A 65 2.61 6.46 5.51
C VAL A 65 2.58 6.56 7.04
N PRO A 66 2.80 7.75 7.62
CA PRO A 66 2.61 7.92 9.06
C PRO A 66 1.19 7.50 9.50
N SER A 67 1.08 6.98 10.72
CA SER A 67 -0.18 6.44 11.25
C SER A 67 -1.34 7.46 11.24
N SER A 68 -1.04 8.75 11.44
CA SER A 68 -2.01 9.85 11.34
C SER A 68 -2.62 9.99 9.94
N VAL A 69 -1.81 9.79 8.89
CA VAL A 69 -2.26 9.76 7.50
C VAL A 69 -3.08 8.49 7.25
N GLY A 70 -2.60 7.33 7.72
CA GLY A 70 -3.33 6.06 7.61
C GLY A 70 -4.75 6.12 8.20
N ILE A 71 -4.94 6.80 9.33
CA ILE A 71 -6.26 7.00 9.96
C ILE A 71 -7.23 7.76 9.04
N ASN A 72 -6.73 8.71 8.26
CA ASN A 72 -7.55 9.47 7.32
C ASN A 72 -7.89 8.67 6.07
N LEU A 73 -6.99 7.76 5.65
CA LEU A 73 -7.16 6.98 4.43
C LEU A 73 -7.99 5.69 4.61
N ILE A 74 -8.11 5.16 5.82
CA ILE A 74 -8.68 3.81 6.04
C ILE A 74 -10.15 3.67 5.61
N GLU A 75 -10.93 4.75 5.63
CA GLU A 75 -12.31 4.75 5.11
C GLU A 75 -12.35 4.58 3.60
N ASP A 76 -11.47 5.25 2.87
CA ASP A 76 -11.37 5.11 1.41
C ASP A 76 -10.82 3.75 1.02
N ILE A 77 -9.90 3.20 1.82
CA ILE A 77 -9.42 1.83 1.67
C ILE A 77 -10.58 0.84 1.85
N ALA A 78 -11.43 1.02 2.86
CA ALA A 78 -12.57 0.14 3.12
C ALA A 78 -13.57 0.11 1.95
N LYS A 79 -13.81 1.25 1.27
CA LYS A 79 -14.67 1.33 0.08
C LYS A 79 -14.17 0.46 -1.09
N LYS A 80 -12.86 0.15 -1.13
CA LYS A 80 -12.27 -0.71 -2.16
C LYS A 80 -12.41 -2.21 -1.85
N ILE A 81 -12.84 -2.55 -0.63
CA ILE A 81 -13.04 -3.93 -0.15
C ILE A 81 -11.85 -4.84 -0.50
N PRO A 82 -10.61 -4.46 -0.13
CA PRO A 82 -9.45 -5.29 -0.42
C PRO A 82 -9.49 -6.58 0.40
N LYS A 83 -8.87 -7.64 -0.12
CA LYS A 83 -8.73 -8.92 0.61
C LYS A 83 -7.75 -8.78 1.77
N GLU A 84 -6.69 -8.00 1.56
CA GLU A 84 -5.62 -7.83 2.53
C GLU A 84 -5.25 -6.35 2.68
N VAL A 85 -5.02 -5.91 3.91
CA VAL A 85 -4.52 -4.57 4.22
C VAL A 85 -3.31 -4.70 5.14
N PHE A 86 -2.14 -4.32 4.66
CA PHE A 86 -0.91 -4.31 5.44
C PHE A 86 -0.66 -2.93 6.04
N LEU A 87 -0.47 -2.90 7.36
CA LEU A 87 0.17 -1.80 8.06
C LEU A 87 1.64 -2.20 8.26
N ASN A 88 2.51 -1.67 7.40
CA ASN A 88 3.95 -1.96 7.47
C ASN A 88 4.58 -1.27 8.68
N PRO A 89 5.73 -1.77 9.19
CA PRO A 89 6.38 -1.20 10.37
C PRO A 89 6.49 0.33 10.33
N GLY A 90 6.02 0.98 11.40
CA GLY A 90 5.97 2.44 11.53
C GLY A 90 4.67 3.09 11.02
N THR A 91 3.77 2.34 10.39
CA THR A 91 2.45 2.82 9.95
C THR A 91 1.37 2.55 11.01
N GLU A 92 1.55 1.50 11.81
CA GLU A 92 0.58 1.04 12.78
C GLU A 92 0.38 2.02 13.95
N SER A 93 -0.85 2.06 14.45
CA SER A 93 -1.18 2.64 15.76
C SER A 93 -2.46 1.99 16.27
N GLU A 94 -2.67 1.99 17.58
CA GLU A 94 -3.89 1.45 18.18
C GLU A 94 -5.16 2.09 17.57
N LYS A 95 -5.15 3.42 17.41
CA LYS A 95 -6.25 4.17 16.82
C LYS A 95 -6.54 3.74 15.37
N LEU A 96 -5.49 3.53 14.56
CA LEU A 96 -5.63 3.05 13.19
C LEU A 96 -6.21 1.63 13.15
N ILE A 97 -5.69 0.73 13.98
CA ILE A 97 -6.13 -0.67 14.05
C ILE A 97 -7.60 -0.75 14.46
N ILE A 98 -8.00 -0.02 15.50
CA ILE A 98 -9.39 0.03 15.96
C ILE A 98 -10.31 0.56 14.86
N LYS A 99 -9.92 1.65 14.18
CA LYS A 99 -10.71 2.23 13.10
C LYS A 99 -10.85 1.26 11.92
N ALA A 100 -9.77 0.57 11.53
CA ALA A 100 -9.80 -0.44 10.47
C ALA A 100 -10.77 -1.58 10.82
N LYS A 101 -10.71 -2.12 12.04
CA LYS A 101 -11.60 -3.19 12.50
C LYS A 101 -13.08 -2.78 12.49
N LYS A 102 -13.40 -1.56 12.90
CA LYS A 102 -14.77 -1.01 12.84
C LYS A 102 -15.31 -0.92 11.40
N LEU A 103 -14.43 -0.82 10.41
CA LEU A 103 -14.77 -0.79 8.98
C LEU A 103 -14.73 -2.18 8.33
N GLY A 104 -14.60 -3.25 9.11
CA GLY A 104 -14.54 -4.62 8.60
C GLY A 104 -13.17 -5.04 8.06
N ILE A 105 -12.14 -4.22 8.24
CA ILE A 105 -10.76 -4.55 7.85
C ILE A 105 -10.05 -5.18 9.05
N SER A 106 -9.50 -6.39 8.87
CA SER A 106 -8.55 -6.98 9.82
C SER A 106 -7.13 -6.71 9.30
N PRO A 107 -6.44 -5.64 9.77
CA PRO A 107 -5.13 -5.29 9.23
C PRO A 107 -4.07 -6.31 9.61
N ILE A 108 -3.18 -6.60 8.67
CA ILE A 108 -1.98 -7.41 8.87
C ILE A 108 -0.85 -6.48 9.31
N LEU A 109 -0.29 -6.73 10.49
CA LEU A 109 0.78 -5.93 11.09
C LEU A 109 2.13 -6.61 10.78
N ALA A 110 2.62 -6.44 9.56
CA ALA A 110 3.84 -7.07 9.08
C ALA A 110 4.44 -6.30 7.90
N CYS A 111 5.67 -6.63 7.53
CA CYS A 111 6.28 -6.11 6.31
C CYS A 111 5.74 -6.87 5.09
N SER A 112 5.01 -6.17 4.23
CA SER A 112 4.42 -6.73 3.01
C SER A 112 5.44 -7.10 1.93
N ILE A 113 6.68 -6.58 2.00
CA ILE A 113 7.79 -6.98 1.11
C ILE A 113 8.32 -8.35 1.54
N VAL A 114 8.51 -8.55 2.84
CA VAL A 114 8.94 -9.86 3.39
C VAL A 114 7.87 -10.92 3.15
N ASP A 115 6.58 -10.57 3.25
CA ASP A 115 5.46 -11.47 2.97
C ASP A 115 5.47 -12.07 1.56
N ILE A 116 6.01 -11.35 0.58
CA ILE A 116 6.17 -11.83 -0.80
C ILE A 116 7.56 -12.44 -1.07
N ASN A 117 8.30 -12.78 -0.01
CA ASN A 117 9.67 -13.33 -0.05
C ASN A 117 10.71 -12.41 -0.69
N GLU A 118 10.50 -11.09 -0.61
CA GLU A 118 11.47 -10.09 -1.04
C GLU A 118 12.19 -9.49 0.19
N HIS A 119 13.40 -8.97 -0.02
CA HIS A 119 14.21 -8.39 1.05
C HIS A 119 14.37 -6.88 0.86
N PRO A 120 13.78 -6.03 1.72
CA PRO A 120 13.82 -4.57 1.52
C PRO A 120 15.22 -3.97 1.54
N GLU A 121 16.20 -4.62 2.17
CA GLU A 121 17.59 -4.16 2.19
C GLU A 121 18.34 -4.42 0.88
N LEU A 122 17.80 -5.27 0.00
CA LEU A 122 18.38 -5.58 -1.32
C LEU A 122 17.73 -4.78 -2.45
N LEU A 123 16.73 -3.94 -2.13
CA LEU A 123 15.97 -3.12 -3.07
C LEU A 123 16.47 -1.68 -3.08
#